data_AF-A0A538S979-F1
#
_entry.id   AF-A0A538S979-F1
#
_cell.length_a   1.000
_cell.length_b   1.000
_cell.length_c   1.000
_cell.angle_alpha   90.00
_cell.angle_beta   90.00
_cell.angle_gamma   90.00
#
_symmetry.space_group_name_H-M   'P 1'
#
loop_
_entity.id
_entity.type
_entity.pdbx_description
1 polymer ?
#
loop_
_entity_poly.entity_id
_entity_poly.type
_entity_poly.pdbx_seq_one_letter_code
_entity_poly.pdbx_strand_id
1 'polypeptide(L)'
;MTRIAWAALLAVTSVLGAAPPAASEQAPVEFPQVPVPSQPKRSGLPAYVAMAAGVGLIAGSFPIATHANQTYDRYLATTDPGEIEHLYDETVAYDRLSSASLITGEVLIATGLYLRFLRRPAAGHASLIVGERRCALSWRF
;
A
#
# COMPACT_ATOMS: atom_id res chain seq x y z
N MET A 1 -35.43 -10.99 -22.25
CA MET A 1 -35.30 -10.72 -20.81
C MET A 1 -33.81 -10.83 -20.47
N THR A 2 -32.95 -9.86 -20.83
CA THR A 2 -32.47 -8.74 -19.98
C THR A 2 -32.14 -9.20 -18.54
N ARG A 3 -30.89 -9.20 -18.05
CA ARG A 3 -29.91 -8.11 -17.81
C ARG A 3 -28.52 -8.77 -17.56
N ILE A 4 -27.42 -8.44 -18.23
CA ILE A 4 -26.44 -7.34 -18.03
C ILE A 4 -25.84 -7.23 -16.61
N ALA A 5 -24.49 -7.14 -16.59
CA ALA A 5 -23.54 -6.73 -15.55
C ALA A 5 -23.01 -7.88 -14.67
N TRP A 6 -21.70 -8.10 -14.46
CA TRP A 6 -20.55 -7.19 -14.34
C TRP A 6 -19.29 -7.90 -14.87
N ALA A 7 -18.55 -7.35 -15.84
CA ALA A 7 -17.48 -6.37 -15.65
C ALA A 7 -16.28 -6.93 -14.87
N ALA A 8 -15.23 -7.27 -15.60
CA ALA A 8 -13.81 -6.99 -15.32
C ALA A 8 -12.93 -8.13 -15.83
N LEU A 9 -12.47 -8.06 -17.08
CA LEU A 9 -11.18 -8.64 -17.40
C LEU A 9 -10.57 -7.90 -18.60
N LEU A 10 -9.54 -7.12 -18.27
CA LEU A 10 -8.38 -6.78 -19.09
C LEU A 10 -8.65 -5.94 -20.37
N ALA A 11 -8.87 -4.65 -20.15
CA ALA A 11 -8.40 -3.62 -21.06
C ALA A 11 -6.85 -3.55 -20.98
N VAL A 12 -6.17 -4.37 -21.77
CA VAL A 12 -4.77 -4.14 -22.16
C VAL A 12 -4.80 -3.68 -23.62
N THR A 13 -5.10 -2.40 -23.82
CA THR A 13 -4.95 -1.75 -25.12
C THR A 13 -3.54 -1.18 -25.22
N SER A 14 -2.71 -1.91 -25.97
CA SER A 14 -1.42 -1.44 -26.47
C SER A 14 -1.64 -0.26 -27.41
N VAL A 15 -1.56 0.97 -26.89
CA VAL A 15 -1.48 2.15 -27.74
C VAL A 15 -0.05 2.27 -28.26
N LEU A 16 0.09 1.90 -29.53
CA LEU A 16 1.22 2.14 -30.40
C LEU A 16 1.36 3.67 -30.60
N GLY A 17 2.21 4.31 -29.80
CA GLY A 17 2.57 5.72 -29.95
C GLY A 17 3.71 5.88 -30.94
N ALA A 18 3.41 6.47 -32.10
CA ALA A 18 4.35 6.82 -33.15
C ALA A 18 5.50 7.71 -32.62
N ALA A 19 6.74 7.37 -32.99
CA ALA A 19 7.91 8.18 -32.72
C ALA A 19 7.91 9.46 -33.60
N PRO A 20 8.15 10.66 -33.04
CA PRO A 20 8.43 11.84 -33.85
C PRO A 20 9.81 11.73 -34.53
N PRO A 21 10.02 12.40 -35.69
CA PRO A 21 11.29 12.35 -36.41
C PRO A 21 12.43 12.93 -35.58
N ALA A 22 13.59 12.27 -35.68
CA ALA A 22 14.82 12.61 -34.97
C ALA A 22 15.24 14.07 -35.25
N ALA A 23 15.27 14.87 -34.18
CA ALA A 23 15.94 16.17 -34.18
C ALA A 23 17.44 15.96 -34.35
N SER A 24 18.05 16.83 -35.15
CA SER A 24 19.44 16.80 -35.59
C SER A 24 20.43 16.57 -34.44
N GLU A 25 21.31 15.61 -34.66
CA GLU A 25 22.42 15.22 -33.80
C GLU A 25 23.40 16.40 -33.66
N GLN A 26 23.23 17.21 -32.60
CA GLN A 26 24.25 18.16 -32.19
C GLN A 26 25.40 17.37 -31.55
N ALA A 27 26.60 17.57 -32.10
CA ALA A 27 27.84 16.96 -31.63
C ALA A 27 27.92 16.98 -30.09
N PRO A 28 28.33 15.88 -29.45
CA PRO A 28 28.35 15.78 -28.00
C PRO A 28 29.33 16.82 -27.45
N VAL A 29 28.79 17.91 -26.91
CA VAL A 29 29.56 18.78 -26.02
C VAL A 29 29.87 17.92 -24.80
N GLU A 30 31.14 17.55 -24.64
CA GLU A 30 31.61 16.76 -23.51
C GLU A 30 31.44 17.60 -22.24
N PHE A 31 30.29 17.44 -21.59
CA PHE A 31 30.02 18.07 -20.32
C PHE A 31 30.92 17.41 -19.26
N PRO A 32 31.63 18.18 -18.42
CA PRO A 32 32.35 17.61 -17.30
C PRO A 32 31.35 16.86 -16.42
N GLN A 33 31.53 15.53 -16.32
CA GLN A 33 30.68 14.69 -15.50
C GLN A 33 30.89 15.07 -14.02
N VAL A 34 29.93 15.80 -13.46
CA VAL A 34 29.91 16.08 -12.02
C VAL A 34 29.63 14.75 -11.32
N PRO A 35 30.50 14.28 -10.41
CA PRO A 35 30.26 13.06 -9.66
C PRO A 35 28.96 13.20 -8.88
N VAL A 36 27.92 12.47 -9.30
CA VAL A 36 26.65 12.41 -8.59
C VAL A 36 26.86 11.46 -7.40
N PRO A 37 26.82 11.94 -6.14
CA PRO A 37 26.85 11.02 -5.01
C PRO A 37 25.66 10.07 -5.11
N SER A 38 25.95 8.78 -4.99
CA SER A 38 24.96 7.71 -5.02
C SER A 38 23.96 7.94 -3.89
N GLN A 39 22.67 7.93 -4.22
CA GLN A 39 21.64 8.09 -3.21
C GLN A 39 21.74 6.94 -2.19
N PRO A 40 21.61 7.21 -0.88
CA PRO A 40 21.49 6.15 0.10
C PRO A 40 20.25 5.33 -0.24
N LYS A 41 20.45 4.05 -0.55
CA LYS A 41 19.34 3.11 -0.81
C LYS A 41 18.52 2.98 0.47
N ARG A 42 17.36 3.62 0.50
CA ARG A 42 16.42 3.47 1.62
C ARG A 42 15.69 2.14 1.46
N SER A 43 15.77 1.28 2.48
CA SER A 43 15.10 -0.01 2.44
C SER A 43 13.59 0.20 2.49
N GLY A 44 12.87 -0.35 1.49
CA GLY A 44 11.41 -0.39 1.47
C GLY A 44 10.82 -1.50 2.35
N LEU A 45 11.69 -2.35 2.91
CA LEU A 45 11.33 -3.50 3.72
C LEU A 45 10.31 -3.22 4.84
N PRO A 46 10.44 -2.17 5.68
CA PRO A 46 9.45 -1.93 6.73
C PRO A 46 8.05 -1.62 6.19
N ALA A 47 7.95 -0.96 5.02
CA ALA A 47 6.67 -0.69 4.40
C ALA A 47 6.00 -1.97 3.89
N TYR A 48 6.76 -2.87 3.25
CA TYR A 48 6.23 -4.15 2.78
C TYR A 48 5.85 -5.09 3.93
N VAL A 49 6.63 -5.12 5.01
CA VAL A 49 6.29 -5.91 6.21
C VAL A 49 4.99 -5.39 6.83
N ALA A 50 4.83 -4.07 6.97
CA ALA A 50 3.59 -3.48 7.48
C ALA A 50 2.38 -3.83 6.61
N MET A 51 2.48 -3.68 5.27
CA MET A 51 1.39 -4.04 4.36
C MET A 51 1.06 -5.54 4.42
N ALA A 52 2.07 -6.42 4.43
CA ALA A 52 1.88 -7.85 4.48
C ALA A 52 1.20 -8.29 5.80
N ALA A 53 1.66 -7.75 6.94
CA ALA A 53 1.02 -7.97 8.23
C ALA A 53 -0.42 -7.47 8.25
N GLY A 54 -0.68 -6.30 7.64
CA GLY A 54 -2.03 -5.76 7.54
C GLY A 54 -2.98 -6.63 6.73
N VAL A 55 -2.54 -7.09 5.55
CA VAL A 55 -3.29 -8.07 4.73
C VAL A 55 -3.53 -9.36 5.51
N GLY A 56 -2.53 -9.85 6.25
CA GLY A 56 -2.67 -11.04 7.08
C GLY A 56 -3.75 -10.89 8.16
N LEU A 57 -3.80 -9.75 8.85
CA LEU A 57 -4.83 -9.48 9.85
C LEU A 57 -6.24 -9.35 9.25
N ILE A 58 -6.37 -8.69 8.10
CA ILE A 58 -7.66 -8.62 7.39
C ILE A 58 -8.10 -10.02 6.95
N ALA A 59 -7.21 -10.81 6.35
CA ALA A 59 -7.55 -12.18 5.96
C ALA A 59 -7.90 -13.06 7.17
N GLY A 60 -7.19 -12.88 8.29
CA GLY A 60 -7.42 -13.59 9.54
C GLY A 60 -8.71 -13.20 10.27
N SER A 61 -9.27 -12.02 10.02
CA SER A 61 -10.53 -11.61 10.68
C SER A 61 -11.74 -12.42 10.21
N PHE A 62 -11.73 -12.91 8.95
CA PHE A 62 -12.83 -13.69 8.37
C PHE A 62 -13.09 -15.02 9.10
N PRO A 63 -12.11 -15.93 9.30
CA PRO A 63 -12.36 -17.17 10.03
C PRO A 63 -12.79 -16.91 11.48
N ILE A 64 -12.28 -15.84 12.11
CA ILE A 64 -12.69 -15.43 13.46
C ILE A 64 -14.18 -15.00 13.47
N ALA A 65 -14.60 -14.19 12.50
CA ALA A 65 -16.00 -13.78 12.36
C ALA A 65 -16.91 -14.99 12.07
N THR A 66 -16.47 -15.91 11.22
CA THR A 66 -17.22 -17.15 10.96
C THR A 66 -17.42 -17.95 12.23
N HIS A 67 -16.40 -18.03 13.09
CA HIS A 67 -16.53 -18.73 14.37
C HIS A 67 -17.47 -18.01 15.33
N ALA A 68 -17.40 -16.68 15.41
CA ALA A 68 -18.36 -15.88 16.19
C ALA A 68 -19.81 -16.13 15.74
N ASN A 69 -20.05 -16.20 14.43
CA ASN A 69 -21.38 -16.50 13.88
C ASN A 69 -21.84 -17.91 14.25
N GLN A 70 -20.96 -18.92 14.21
CA GLN A 70 -21.32 -20.29 14.62
C GLN A 70 -21.69 -20.37 16.09
N THR A 71 -20.96 -19.69 16.96
CA THR A 71 -21.29 -19.64 18.39
C THR A 71 -22.59 -18.89 18.63
N TYR A 72 -22.88 -17.86 17.81
CA TYR A 72 -24.12 -17.10 17.89
C TYR A 72 -25.32 -17.92 17.43
N ASP A 73 -25.18 -18.70 16.35
CA ASP A 73 -26.19 -19.65 15.90
C ASP A 73 -26.49 -20.70 16.98
N ARG A 74 -25.46 -21.17 17.71
CA ARG A 74 -25.64 -22.08 18.84
C ARG A 74 -26.36 -21.40 20.00
N TYR A 75 -25.98 -20.17 20.36
CA TYR A 75 -26.65 -19.38 21.39
C TYR A 75 -28.15 -19.25 21.10
N LEU A 76 -28.54 -18.99 19.85
CA LEU A 76 -29.95 -18.88 19.45
C LEU A 76 -30.72 -20.22 19.53
N ALA A 77 -30.02 -21.34 19.39
CA ALA A 77 -30.61 -22.67 19.42
C ALA A 77 -30.66 -23.29 20.83
N THR A 78 -29.84 -22.80 21.76
CA THR A 78 -29.71 -23.34 23.12
C THR A 78 -30.83 -22.85 24.03
N THR A 79 -31.39 -23.76 24.84
CA THR A 79 -32.42 -23.45 25.85
C THR A 79 -31.91 -23.58 27.28
N ASP A 80 -30.65 -24.01 27.46
CA ASP A 80 -30.00 -24.11 28.78
C ASP A 80 -29.49 -22.72 29.23
N PRO A 81 -30.04 -22.15 30.32
CA PRO A 81 -29.61 -20.84 30.82
C PRO A 81 -28.15 -20.81 31.26
N GLY A 82 -27.55 -21.93 31.68
CA GLY A 82 -26.14 -21.97 32.08
C GLY A 82 -25.17 -21.91 30.90
N GLU A 83 -25.59 -22.42 29.74
CA GLU A 83 -24.79 -22.44 28.52
C GLU A 83 -24.94 -21.13 27.71
N ILE A 84 -26.11 -20.48 27.81
CA ILE A 84 -26.42 -19.21 27.14
C ILE A 84 -25.39 -18.11 27.48
N GLU A 85 -25.05 -17.94 28.75
CA GLU A 85 -24.12 -16.88 29.18
C GLU A 85 -22.71 -17.11 28.62
N HIS A 86 -22.25 -18.37 28.64
CA HIS A 86 -20.96 -18.75 28.07
C HIS A 86 -20.89 -18.51 26.56
N LEU A 87 -21.91 -18.94 25.82
CA LEU A 87 -21.97 -18.74 24.36
C LEU A 87 -22.04 -17.25 24.01
N TYR A 88 -22.78 -16.45 24.77
CA TYR A 88 -22.83 -15.01 24.58
C TYR A 88 -21.44 -14.37 24.76
N ASP A 89 -20.75 -14.65 25.87
CA ASP A 89 -19.42 -14.08 26.13
C ASP A 89 -18.40 -14.50 25.06
N GLU A 90 -18.46 -15.76 24.62
CA GLU A 90 -17.61 -16.27 23.57
C GLU A 90 -17.88 -15.57 22.22
N THR A 91 -19.15 -15.37 21.83
CA THR A 91 -19.50 -14.63 20.60
C THR A 91 -18.96 -13.21 20.62
N VAL A 92 -19.15 -12.50 21.74
CA VAL A 92 -18.69 -11.12 21.90
C VAL A 92 -17.17 -11.04 21.84
N ALA A 93 -16.46 -12.00 22.45
CA ALA A 93 -15.01 -12.04 22.40
C ALA A 93 -14.49 -12.22 20.96
N TYR A 94 -15.03 -13.18 20.21
CA TYR A 94 -14.59 -13.41 18.83
C TYR A 94 -14.99 -12.28 17.88
N ASP A 95 -16.18 -11.70 18.03
CA ASP A 95 -16.60 -10.55 17.23
C ASP A 95 -15.67 -9.34 17.43
N ARG A 96 -15.32 -9.06 18.70
CA ARG A 96 -14.33 -8.02 19.04
C ARG A 96 -12.95 -8.31 18.46
N LEU A 97 -12.50 -9.56 18.53
CA LEU A 97 -11.21 -9.97 17.97
C LEU A 97 -11.19 -9.83 16.44
N SER A 98 -12.27 -10.24 15.77
CA SER A 98 -12.40 -10.07 14.32
C SER A 98 -12.36 -8.60 13.92
N SER A 99 -13.16 -7.77 14.60
CA SER A 99 -13.22 -6.32 14.37
C SER A 99 -11.87 -5.65 14.63
N ALA A 100 -11.21 -5.99 15.74
CA ALA A 100 -9.89 -5.46 16.08
C ALA A 100 -8.83 -5.86 15.04
N SER A 101 -8.86 -7.11 14.57
CA SER A 101 -7.97 -7.60 13.52
C SER A 101 -8.18 -6.83 12.22
N LEU A 102 -9.42 -6.62 11.81
CA LEU A 102 -9.76 -5.87 10.61
C LEU A 102 -9.25 -4.42 10.67
N ILE A 103 -9.58 -3.69 11.74
CA ILE A 103 -9.16 -2.29 11.93
C ILE A 103 -7.64 -2.18 11.98
N THR A 104 -6.98 -3.06 12.76
CA THR A 104 -5.52 -3.04 12.87
C THR A 104 -4.85 -3.35 11.53
N GLY A 105 -5.45 -4.25 10.75
CA GLY A 105 -4.98 -4.60 9.42
C GLY A 105 -5.03 -3.42 8.45
N GLU A 106 -6.14 -2.66 8.44
CA GLU A 106 -6.28 -1.45 7.64
C GLU A 106 -5.27 -0.37 8.04
N VAL A 107 -5.10 -0.14 9.35
CA VAL A 107 -4.12 0.81 9.88
C VAL A 107 -2.70 0.44 9.44
N LEU A 108 -2.34 -0.85 9.44
CA LEU A 108 -1.03 -1.32 9.00
C LEU A 108 -0.81 -1.12 7.51
N ILE A 109 -1.82 -1.37 6.67
CA ILE A 109 -1.75 -1.10 5.23
C ILE A 109 -1.57 0.40 4.98
N ALA A 110 -2.38 1.23 5.63
CA ALA A 110 -2.28 2.69 5.54
C ALA A 110 -0.89 3.18 5.99
N THR A 111 -0.35 2.61 7.07
CA THR A 111 0.99 2.90 7.58
C THR A 111 2.07 2.48 6.58
N GLY A 112 1.96 1.30 5.98
CA GLY A 112 2.90 0.82 4.98
C GLY A 112 2.91 1.70 3.72
N LEU A 113 1.73 2.09 3.22
CA LEU A 113 1.60 3.05 2.13
C LEU A 113 2.17 4.42 2.49
N TYR A 114 1.91 4.89 3.71
CA TYR A 114 2.48 6.13 4.21
C TYR A 114 4.01 6.09 4.21
N LEU A 115 4.60 5.02 4.75
CA LEU A 115 6.04 4.84 4.79
C LEU A 115 6.66 4.71 3.40
N ARG A 116 5.95 4.12 2.44
CA ARG A 116 6.46 3.89 1.08
C ARG A 116 6.39 5.13 0.19
N PHE A 117 5.31 5.90 0.29
CA PHE A 117 4.96 6.92 -0.70
C PHE A 117 4.81 8.33 -0.12
N LEU A 118 4.26 8.47 1.09
CA LEU A 118 3.90 9.79 1.66
C LEU A 118 4.99 10.36 2.56
N ARG A 119 5.82 9.51 3.17
CA ARG A 119 6.96 9.95 3.97
C ARG A 119 8.01 10.53 3.04
N ARG A 120 8.01 11.87 2.94
CA ARG A 120 8.90 12.66 2.07
C ARG A 120 10.31 12.08 2.01
N PRO A 121 10.93 11.98 0.82
CA PRO A 121 12.37 11.82 0.74
C PRO A 121 13.02 12.98 1.52
N ALA A 122 14.07 12.68 2.27
CA ALA A 122 14.83 13.69 3.00
C ALA A 122 15.19 14.82 2.03
N ALA A 123 14.95 16.06 2.46
CA ALA A 123 14.98 17.30 1.68
C ALA A 123 15.77 17.21 0.36
N GLY A 124 15.12 17.57 -0.75
CA GLY A 124 15.81 17.81 -2.00
C GLY A 124 16.94 18.81 -1.77
N HIS A 125 18.19 18.35 -1.92
CA HIS A 125 19.34 19.22 -1.76
C HIS A 125 19.48 20.00 -3.07
N ALA A 126 19.10 21.27 -3.06
CA ALA A 126 19.43 22.21 -4.12
C ALA A 126 20.89 22.61 -3.93
N SER A 127 21.75 22.25 -4.88
CA SER A 127 23.12 22.77 -4.90
C SER A 127 23.25 23.75 -6.07
N LEU A 128 23.69 24.97 -5.74
CA LEU A 128 23.97 26.02 -6.69
C LEU A 128 25.49 26.21 -6.74
N ILE A 129 26.10 26.00 -7.89
CA ILE A 129 27.50 26.33 -8.14
C ILE A 129 27.52 27.55 -9.07
N VAL A 130 28.01 28.68 -8.56
CA VAL A 130 28.15 29.92 -9.32
C VAL A 130 29.63 30.16 -9.61
N GLY A 131 29.99 30.21 -10.89
CA GLY A 131 31.30 30.64 -11.38
C GLY A 131 31.20 31.97 -12.12
N GLU A 132 32.34 32.64 -12.35
CA GLU A 132 32.45 34.01 -12.92
C GLU A 132 31.70 34.24 -14.25
N ARG A 133 31.39 33.19 -15.02
CA ARG A 133 30.60 33.27 -16.27
C ARG A 133 29.49 32.23 -16.40
N ARG A 134 29.23 31.40 -15.37
CA ARG A 134 28.29 30.26 -15.48
C ARG A 134 27.62 29.95 -14.14
N CYS A 135 26.32 29.69 -14.18
CA CYS A 135 25.54 29.19 -13.05
C CYS A 135 25.06 27.76 -13.37
N ALA A 136 25.38 26.81 -12.50
CA ALA A 136 24.82 25.46 -12.54
C ALA A 136 23.89 25.29 -11.34
N LEU A 137 22.59 25.09 -11.62
CA LEU A 137 21.59 24.72 -10.63
C LEU A 137 21.31 23.24 -10.80
N SER A 138 21.61 22.44 -9.77
CA SER A 138 21.12 21.07 -9.69
C SER A 138 20.01 21.00 -8.65
N TRP A 139 18.85 20.52 -9.09
CA TRP A 139 17.68 20.31 -8.25
C TRP A 139 17.42 18.80 -8.17
N ARG A 140 17.29 18.25 -6.95
CA ARG A 140 17.00 16.83 -6.72
C ARG A 140 15.68 16.71 -5.95
N PHE A 141 14.74 15.94 -6.49
CA PHE A 141 13.46 15.56 -5.88
C PHE A 141 13.49 14.10 -5.41
#